data_AF-A0A3D1VKW9-F1
#
_entry.id   AF-A0A3D1VKW9-F1
#
_cell.length_a   1.000
_cell.length_b   1.000
_cell.length_c   1.000
_cell.angle_alpha   90.00
_cell.angle_beta   90.00
_cell.angle_gamma   90.00
#
_symmetry.space_group_name_H-M   'P 1'
#
loop_
_entity.id
_entity.type
_entity.pdbx_description
1 polymer ?
#
loop_
_entity_poly.entity_id
_entity_poly.type
_entity_poly.pdbx_seq_one_letter_code
_entity_poly.pdbx_strand_id
1 'polypeptide(L)' 'PLSNLDAKLRAQMRTELTKLHKRLETTFVYVTHDQVEAMTMASRIVVMKDGLIQQ' A
#
# COMPACT_ATOMS: atom_id res chain seq x y z
N PRO A 1 -3.73 0.73 -5.69
CA PRO A 1 -4.00 1.60 -6.88
C PRO A 1 -2.95 1.50 -8.01
N LEU A 2 -1.93 0.65 -7.90
CA LEU A 2 -0.85 0.55 -8.90
C LEU A 2 -1.04 -0.63 -9.87
N SER A 3 -2.21 -1.25 -9.88
CA SER A 3 -2.52 -2.47 -10.63
C SER A 3 -2.40 -2.30 -12.14
N ASN A 4 -2.56 -1.08 -12.66
CA ASN A 4 -2.48 -0.78 -14.09
C ASN A 4 -1.08 -0.39 -14.59
N LEU A 5 -0.06 -0.39 -13.71
CA LEU A 5 1.33 -0.10 -14.09
C LEU A 5 2.08 -1.38 -14.41
N ASP A 6 3.09 -1.33 -15.28
CA ASP A 6 4.01 -2.46 -15.47
C ASP A 6 4.82 -2.73 -14.20
N ALA A 7 5.40 -3.94 -14.10
CA ALA A 7 6.07 -4.39 -12.87
C ALA A 7 7.22 -3.47 -12.42
N LYS A 8 7.96 -2.88 -13.37
CA LYS A 8 9.10 -2.02 -13.06
C LYS A 8 8.60 -0.67 -12.54
N LEU A 9 7.67 -0.05 -13.25
CA LEU A 9 7.11 1.23 -12.84
C LEU A 9 6.34 1.11 -11.51
N ARG A 10 5.64 0.00 -11.28
CA ARG A 10 4.97 -0.32 -10.01
C ARG A 10 5.96 -0.35 -8.85
N ALA A 11 7.08 -1.06 -9.00
CA ALA A 11 8.12 -1.13 -7.96
C ALA A 11 8.74 0.25 -7.67
N GLN A 12 8.93 1.07 -8.69
CA GLN A 12 9.42 2.44 -8.55
C GLN A 12 8.41 3.31 -7.79
N MET A 13 7.14 3.30 -8.20
CA MET A 13 6.08 4.09 -7.56
C MET A 13 5.90 3.71 -6.08
N ARG A 14 6.00 2.42 -5.75
CA ARG A 14 6.01 1.96 -4.36
C ARG A 14 7.11 2.63 -3.53
N THR A 15 8.32 2.68 -4.09
CA THR A 15 9.47 3.31 -3.41
C THR A 15 9.22 4.79 -3.16
N GLU A 16 8.67 5.50 -4.14
CA GLU A 16 8.39 6.93 -4.00
C GLU A 16 7.27 7.22 -3.00
N LEU A 17 6.21 6.40 -2.97
CA LEU A 17 5.15 6.53 -1.97
C LEU A 17 5.67 6.31 -0.55
N THR A 18 6.54 5.31 -0.34
CA THR A 18 7.16 5.08 0.97
C THR A 18 8.07 6.24 1.40
N LYS A 19 8.85 6.82 0.48
CA LYS A 19 9.65 8.03 0.76
C LYS A 19 8.77 9.22 1.11
N LEU A 20 7.67 9.42 0.38
CA LEU A 20 6.74 10.51 0.61
C LEU A 20 6.08 10.40 1.99
N HIS A 21 5.61 9.21 2.36
CA HIS A 21 5.04 8.94 3.69
C HIS A 21 6.04 9.27 4.80
N LYS A 22 7.30 8.81 4.67
CA LYS A 22 8.36 9.12 5.63
C LYS A 22 8.68 10.61 5.73
N ARG A 23 8.63 11.33 4.60
CA ARG A 23 8.94 12.77 4.56
C ARG A 23 7.83 13.63 5.16
N LEU A 24 6.57 13.26 4.92
CA LEU A 24 5.43 14.09 5.32
C LEU A 24 4.96 13.81 6.76
N GLU A 25 5.33 12.66 7.35
CA GLU A 25 4.97 12.27 8.73
C GLU A 25 3.47 12.35 9.05
N THR A 26 2.63 12.16 8.02
CA THR A 26 1.17 12.15 8.11
C THR A 26 0.63 10.72 8.01
N THR A 27 -0.60 10.52 8.47
CA THR A 27 -1.28 9.23 8.41
C THR A 27 -1.68 8.89 6.97
N PHE A 28 -1.20 7.77 6.45
CA PHE A 28 -1.55 7.25 5.13
C PHE A 28 -2.50 6.06 5.26
N VAL A 29 -3.53 6.03 4.42
CA VAL A 29 -4.39 4.85 4.22
C VAL A 29 -4.16 4.35 2.80
N TYR A 30 -3.71 3.10 2.67
CA TYR A 30 -3.46 2.46 1.37
C TYR A 30 -4.34 1.22 1.24
N VAL A 31 -5.09 1.14 0.14
CA VAL A 31 -5.97 0.00 -0.16
C VAL A 31 -5.45 -0.72 -1.40
N THR A 32 -5.28 -2.03 -1.26
CA THR A 32 -4.80 -2.90 -2.32
C THR A 32 -5.38 -4.30 -2.15
N HIS A 33 -5.47 -5.04 -3.26
CA HIS A 33 -5.76 -6.47 -3.27
C HIS A 33 -4.48 -7.32 -3.29
N ASP A 34 -3.31 -6.67 -3.37
CA ASP A 34 -2.00 -7.33 -3.42
C ASP A 34 -1.38 -7.38 -2.01
N GLN A 35 -1.15 -8.59 -1.51
CA GLN A 35 -0.56 -8.81 -0.19
C GLN A 35 0.89 -8.30 -0.10
N VAL A 36 1.67 -8.39 -1.17
CA VAL A 36 3.07 -7.91 -1.19
C VAL A 36 3.11 -6.39 -1.06
N GLU A 37 2.20 -5.68 -1.73
CA GLU A 37 2.08 -4.23 -1.56
C GLU A 37 1.73 -3.85 -0.12
N ALA A 38 0.75 -4.54 0.48
CA ALA A 38 0.35 -4.29 1.87
C ALA A 38 1.52 -4.52 2.86
N MET A 39 2.21 -5.66 2.74
CA MET A 39 3.31 -6.04 3.65
C MET A 39 4.54 -5.15 3.51
N THR A 40 4.73 -4.46 2.39
CA THR A 40 5.93 -3.65 2.13
C THR A 40 5.74 -2.16 2.40
N MET A 41 4.50 -1.65 2.35
CA MET A 41 4.21 -0.22 2.48
C MET A 41 3.53 0.15 3.80
N ALA A 42 2.78 -0.77 4.39
CA ALA A 42 1.96 -0.47 5.57
C ALA A 42 2.72 -0.72 6.87
N SER A 43 2.47 0.13 7.86
CA SER A 43 2.88 -0.10 9.26
C SER A 43 1.87 -0.96 10.02
N ARG A 44 0.60 -0.91 9.62
CA ARG A 44 -0.51 -1.72 10.14
C ARG A 44 -1.36 -2.20 8.98
N ILE A 45 -1.78 -3.46 9.04
CA ILE A 45 -2.59 -4.08 7.99
C ILE A 45 -3.92 -4.50 8.60
N VAL A 46 -4.99 -4.16 7.90
CA VAL A 46 -6.36 -4.59 8.20
C VAL A 46 -6.86 -5.40 7.04
N VAL A 47 -7.45 -6.56 7.31
CA VAL A 47 -8.05 -7.40 6.25
C VAL A 47 -9.56 -7.19 6.24
N MET A 48 -10.09 -6.89 5.06
CA MET A 48 -11.53 -6.77 4.84
C MET A 48 -12.06 -7.95 4.04
N LYS A 49 -13.21 -8.49 4.47
CA LYS A 49 -13.97 -9.50 3.75
C LYS A 49 -15.45 -9.19 3.87
N ASP A 50 -16.15 -9.16 2.74
CA ASP A 50 -17.60 -8.90 2.67
C ASP A 50 -18.03 -7.63 3.43
N GLY A 51 -17.20 -6.58 3.37
CA GLY A 51 -17.44 -5.30 4.05
C GLY A 51 -17.09 -5.29 5.55
N LEU A 52 -16.64 -6.42 6.12
CA LEU A 52 -16.29 -6.56 7.53
C LEU A 52 -14.78 -6.66 7.73
N ILE A 53 -14.28 -6.04 8.79
CA ILE A 53 -12.89 -6.21 9.26
C ILE A 53 -12.76 -7.60 9.88
N GLN A 54 -11.76 -8.35 9.44
CA GLN A 54 -11.46 -9.69 9.94
C GLN A 54 -10.34 -9.67 10.99
N GLN A 55 -9.34 -8.81 10.78
CA GLN A 55 -8.17 -8.59 11.64
C GLN A 55 -7.60 -7.20 11.39
#